data_AF-A0A929N293-F1
#
_entry.id   AF-A0A929N293-F1
#
_cell.length_a   1.000
_cell.length_b   1.000
_cell.length_c   1.000
_cell.angle_alpha   90.00
_cell.angle_beta   90.00
_cell.angle_gamma   90.00
#
_symmetry.space_group_name_H-M   'P 1'
#
loop_
_entity.id
_entity.type
_entity.pdbx_description
1 polymer ?
#
loop_
_entity_poly.entity_id
_entity_poly.type
_entity_poly.pdbx_seq_one_letter_code
_entity_poly.pdbx_strand_id
1 'polypeptide(L)' 'WVMRDVLPAYVRRRGGHRIAFITCTEDNVRFYKNSGCRVVHENEVSLEGQTCPVWAFEKVAHAD' A
#
# COMPACT_ATOMS: atom_id res chain seq x y z
N TRP A 1 2.78 -10.45 6.86
CA TRP A 1 2.11 -10.31 8.17
C TRP A 1 1.66 -8.87 8.44
N VAL A 2 2.52 -7.83 8.38
CA VAL A 2 2.08 -6.43 8.68
C VAL A 2 0.92 -5.95 7.80
N MET A 3 1.10 -5.98 6.48
CA MET A 3 0.09 -5.49 5.52
C MET A 3 -1.11 -6.41 5.40
N ARG A 4 -0.93 -7.71 5.68
CA ARG A 4 -1.99 -8.72 5.59
C ARG A 4 -2.88 -8.71 6.83
N ASP A 5 -2.29 -8.58 8.02
CA ASP A 5 -2.94 -8.91 9.29
C ASP A 5 -2.98 -7.70 10.25
N VAL A 6 -1.81 -7.08 10.53
CA VAL A 6 -1.67 -6.05 11.58
C VAL A 6 -2.37 -4.75 11.21
N LEU A 7 -2.06 -4.19 10.03
CA LEU A 7 -2.64 -2.91 9.60
C LEU A 7 -4.16 -3.00 9.37
N PRO A 8 -4.69 -4.03 8.69
CA PRO A 8 -6.13 -4.22 8.60
C PRO A 8 -6.80 -4.30 9.97
N ALA A 9 -6.24 -5.06 10.93
CA ALA A 9 -6.78 -5.13 12.28
C ALA A 9 -6.76 -3.77 13.01
N TYR A 10 -5.68 -3.01 12.87
CA TYR A 10 -5.55 -1.68 13.47
C TYR A 10 -6.59 -0.70 12.92
N VAL A 11 -6.80 -0.70 11.59
CA VAL A 11 -7.76 0.18 10.90
C VAL A 11 -9.19 -0.18 11.31
N ARG A 12 -9.54 -1.47 11.35
CA ARG A 12 -10.87 -1.93 11.78
C ARG A 12 -11.21 -1.50 13.20
N ARG A 13 -10.26 -1.62 14.15
CA ARG A 13 -10.47 -1.21 15.56
C ARG A 13 -10.79 0.27 15.74
N ARG A 14 -10.61 1.08 14.70
CA ARG A 14 -10.92 2.52 14.68
C ARG A 14 -12.11 2.88 13.78
N GLY A 15 -12.88 1.90 13.33
CA GLY A 15 -14.00 2.10 12.41
C GLY A 15 -13.58 2.42 10.98
N GLY A 16 -12.31 2.21 10.62
CA GLY A 16 -11.84 2.36 9.25
C GLY A 16 -12.03 1.08 8.43
N HIS A 17 -12.12 1.23 7.12
CA HIS A 17 -12.39 0.12 6.18
C HIS A 17 -11.39 0.00 5.04
N ARG A 18 -10.50 0.99 4.86
CA ARG A 18 -9.56 1.03 3.74
C ARG A 18 -8.23 1.64 4.18
N ILE A 19 -7.16 1.15 3.58
CA ILE A 19 -5.80 1.66 3.74
C ILE A 19 -5.36 2.18 2.37
N ALA A 20 -4.75 3.36 2.32
CA ALA A 20 -4.10 3.90 1.13
C ALA A 20 -2.68 4.34 1.50
N PHE A 21 -1.72 4.07 0.61
CA PHE A 21 -0.30 4.41 0.82
C PHE A 21 0.45 4.41 -0.52
N ILE A 22 1.67 4.96 -0.51
CA ILE A 22 2.56 5.02 -1.67
C ILE A 22 3.88 4.29 -1.39
N THR A 23 4.55 3.82 -2.43
CA THR A 23 5.91 3.27 -2.38
C THR A 23 6.67 3.60 -3.65
N CYS A 24 8.01 3.62 -3.58
CA CYS A 24 8.87 4.00 -4.70
C CYS A 24 9.89 2.94 -5.14
N THR A 25 9.73 1.69 -4.70
CA THR A 25 10.62 0.57 -5.05
C THR A 25 9.83 -0.64 -5.55
N GLU A 26 10.32 -1.33 -6.58
CA GLU A 26 9.68 -2.54 -7.12
C GLU A 26 9.58 -3.69 -6.10
N ASP A 27 10.57 -3.84 -5.22
CA ASP A 27 10.54 -4.90 -4.20
C ASP A 27 9.34 -4.74 -3.26
N ASN A 28 9.10 -3.51 -2.80
CA ASN A 28 7.90 -3.18 -2.03
C ASN A 28 6.62 -3.42 -2.83
N VAL A 29 6.58 -3.10 -4.13
CA VAL A 29 5.41 -3.38 -4.99
C VAL A 29 5.06 -4.87 -4.97
N ARG A 30 6.05 -5.75 -5.14
CA ARG A 30 5.86 -7.21 -5.09
C ARG A 30 5.36 -7.65 -3.71
N PHE A 31 5.97 -7.14 -2.65
CA PHE A 31 5.56 -7.42 -1.28
C PHE A 31 4.10 -7.01 -1.00
N TYR A 32 3.68 -5.82 -1.44
CA TYR A 32 2.32 -5.31 -1.23
C TYR A 32 1.28 -6.07 -2.06
N LYS A 33 1.57 -6.38 -3.32
CA LYS A 33 0.73 -7.24 -4.17
C LYS A 33 0.51 -8.61 -3.51
N ASN A 34 1.59 -9.27 -3.06
CA ASN A 34 1.52 -10.55 -2.37
C ASN A 34 0.78 -10.48 -1.01
N SER A 35 0.67 -9.29 -0.43
CA SER A 35 -0.11 -9.04 0.79
C SER A 35 -1.57 -8.69 0.52
N GLY A 36 -2.03 -8.80 -0.73
CA GLY A 36 -3.41 -8.50 -1.13
C GLY A 36 -3.71 -6.99 -1.16
N CYS A 37 -2.72 -6.17 -1.50
CA CYS A 37 -2.92 -4.75 -1.83
C CYS A 37 -3.07 -4.61 -3.35
N ARG A 38 -3.91 -3.68 -3.78
CA ARG A 38 -4.15 -3.38 -5.20
C ARG A 38 -3.44 -2.09 -5.59
N VAL A 39 -2.73 -2.09 -6.71
CA VAL A 39 -2.22 -0.86 -7.32
C VAL A 39 -3.40 -0.08 -7.87
N VAL A 40 -3.50 1.19 -7.50
CA VAL A 40 -4.54 2.13 -7.97
C VAL A 40 -3.96 3.07 -9.04
N HIS A 41 -2.69 3.43 -8.91
CA HIS A 41 -2.01 4.32 -9.84
C HIS A 41 -0.50 4.10 -9.85
N GLU A 42 0.13 4.34 -11.00
CA GLU A 42 1.58 4.32 -11.20
C GLU A 42 1.99 5.67 -11.79
N ASN A 43 3.06 6.28 -11.27
CA ASN A 43 3.55 7.58 -11.70
C ASN A 43 5.05 7.70 -11.44
N GLU A 44 5.65 8.84 -11.78
CA GLU A 44 7.02 9.20 -11.44
C GLU A 44 7.03 10.50 -10.64
N VAL A 45 7.95 10.61 -9.67
CA VAL A 45 8.18 11.83 -8.89
C VAL A 45 9.66 12.20 -8.90
N SER A 46 9.96 13.49 -8.79
CA SER A 46 11.33 13.94 -8.54
C SER A 46 11.58 13.97 -7.03
N LEU A 47 12.52 13.15 -6.56
CA LEU A 47 12.99 13.12 -5.17
C LEU A 47 14.49 13.42 -5.19
N GLU A 48 14.90 14.51 -4.54
CA GLU A 48 16.30 14.95 -4.47
C GLU A 48 16.98 15.08 -5.86
N GLY A 49 16.20 15.49 -6.87
CA GLY A 49 16.68 15.66 -8.24
C GLY A 49 16.77 14.36 -9.05
N GLN A 50 16.38 13.22 -8.47
CA GLN A 50 16.27 11.95 -9.17
C GLN A 50 14.81 11.63 -9.49
N THR A 51 14.56 11.13 -10.70
CA THR A 51 13.24 10.58 -11.05
C THR A 51 13.09 9.21 -10.42
N CYS A 52 12.05 9.04 -9.60
CA CYS A 52 11.72 7.78 -8.94
C CYS A 52 10.32 7.33 -9.33
N PRO A 53 10.11 6.05 -9.66
CA PRO A 53 8.77 5.53 -9.87
C PRO A 53 8.01 5.50 -8.54
N VAL A 54 6.69 5.69 -8.58
CA VAL A 54 5.81 5.64 -7.41
C VAL A 54 4.55 4.86 -7.75
N TRP A 55 4.15 3.99 -6.84
CA TRP A 55 2.91 3.23 -6.92
C TRP A 55 2.00 3.62 -5.76
N ALA A 56 0.79 4.05 -6.08
CA ALA A 56 -0.28 4.21 -5.11
C ALA A 56 -1.03 2.89 -4.94
N PHE A 57 -1.22 2.48 -3.69
CA PHE A 57 -1.91 1.25 -3.35
C PHE A 57 -3.15 1.53 -2.53
N GLU A 58 -4.11 0.61 -2.63
CA GLU A 58 -5.17 0.45 -1.65
C GLU A 58 -5.24 -0.98 -1.11
N LYS A 59 -5.79 -1.11 0.09
CA LYS A 59 -6.20 -2.38 0.66
C LYS A 59 -7.51 -2.22 1.41
N VAL A 60 -8.47 -3.10 1.15
CA VAL A 60 -9.68 -3.17 1.97
C VAL A 60 -9.36 -3.90 3.27
N ALA A 61 -9.75 -3.31 4.39
CA ALA A 61 -9.67 -3.94 5.70
C ALA A 61 -10.93 -4.78 5.94
N HIS A 62 -11.17 -5.81 5.11
CA HIS A 62 -12.31 -6.72 5.29
C HIS A 62 -12.19 -7.47 6.62
N ALA A 63 -13.33 -7.75 7.24
CA ALA A 63 -13.49 -8.91 8.12
C ALA A 63 -13.97 -10.06 7.23
N ASP A 64 -13.54 -11.29 7.53
CA ASP A 64 -14.37 -12.43 7.17
C ASP A 64 -15.76 -12.28 7.85
#